data_AF-A0A0Q6WFY6-F1
#
_entry.id   AF-A0A0Q6WFY6-F1
#
_cell.length_a   1.000
_cell.length_b   1.000
_cell.length_c   1.000
_cell.angle_alpha   90.00
_cell.angle_beta   90.00
_cell.angle_gamma   90.00
#
_symmetry.space_group_name_H-M   'P 1'
#
loop_
_entity.id
_entity.type
_entity.pdbx_description
1 polymer ?
#
loop_
_entity_poly.entity_id
_entity_poly.type
_entity_poly.pdbx_seq_one_letter_code
_entity_poly.pdbx_strand_id
1 'polypeptide(L)'
;MGIVVYWLEGEGEEATPVCQFFSSKELTQALAWAEDRRRAGHRHVSISTELDESVGRPGVAAVEGGRTPDGETYEWSKAGRAGKVRKGR
;
A
#
# COMPACT_ATOMS: atom_id res chain seq x y z
N MET A 1 6.26 -16.02 0.78
CA MET A 1 5.09 -15.68 -0.07
C MET A 1 4.53 -14.40 0.51
N GLY A 2 4.59 -13.29 -0.22
CA GLY A 2 4.36 -11.95 0.38
C GLY A 2 3.34 -11.12 -0.36
N ILE A 3 2.79 -11.59 -1.48
CA ILE A 3 1.80 -10.86 -2.26
C ILE A 3 0.76 -11.85 -2.79
N VAL A 4 -0.51 -11.47 -2.72
CA VAL A 4 -1.63 -12.23 -3.28
C VAL A 4 -2.53 -11.29 -4.08
N VAL A 5 -2.83 -11.65 -5.32
CA VAL A 5 -3.81 -10.96 -6.16
C VAL A 5 -5.09 -11.78 -6.17
N TYR A 6 -6.22 -11.17 -5.84
CA TYR A 6 -7.55 -11.77 -5.84
C TYR A 6 -8.41 -11.17 -6.95
N TRP A 7 -9.28 -11.96 -7.57
CA TRP A 7 -10.32 -11.49 -8.49
C TRP A 7 -11.50 -12.48 -8.51
N LEU A 8 -12.59 -12.09 -9.17
CA LEU A 8 -13.71 -13.00 -9.43
C LEU A 8 -13.66 -13.53 -10.88
N GLU A 9 -13.84 -14.84 -11.05
CA GLU A 9 -14.12 -15.46 -12.35
C GLU A 9 -15.60 -15.79 -12.49
N GLY A 10 -16.15 -15.57 -13.69
CA GLY A 10 -17.58 -15.68 -13.96
C GLY A 10 -18.33 -14.36 -13.78
N GLU A 11 -19.65 -14.43 -13.98
CA GLU A 11 -20.55 -13.27 -13.99
C GLU A 11 -21.60 -13.38 -12.87
N GLY A 12 -22.21 -12.24 -12.53
CA GLY A 12 -23.29 -12.20 -11.54
C GLY A 12 -22.85 -12.63 -10.13
N GLU A 13 -23.78 -13.25 -9.41
CA GLU A 13 -23.61 -13.78 -8.04
C GLU A 13 -22.95 -15.16 -8.02
N GLU A 14 -22.85 -15.84 -9.17
CA GLU A 14 -22.20 -17.15 -9.30
C GLU A 14 -20.68 -17.04 -9.46
N ALA A 15 -20.16 -15.82 -9.55
CA ALA A 15 -18.73 -15.58 -9.75
C ALA A 15 -17.91 -16.11 -8.56
N THR A 16 -16.84 -16.85 -8.84
CA THR A 16 -16.02 -17.52 -7.83
C THR A 16 -14.73 -16.76 -7.57
N PRO A 17 -14.26 -16.69 -6.31
CA PRO A 17 -13.01 -16.04 -5.98
C PRO A 17 -11.81 -16.88 -6.42
N VAL A 18 -10.89 -16.26 -7.14
CA VAL A 18 -9.63 -16.85 -7.60
C VAL A 18 -8.48 -15.99 -7.11
N CYS A 19 -7.31 -16.61 -6.92
CA CYS A 19 -6.10 -15.90 -6.52
C CYS A 19 -4.84 -16.37 -7.22
N GLN A 20 -3.85 -15.48 -7.26
CA GLN A 20 -2.50 -15.73 -7.74
C GLN A 20 -1.49 -15.25 -6.70
N PHE A 21 -0.52 -16.10 -6.38
CA PHE A 21 0.53 -15.82 -5.41
C PHE A 21 1.79 -15.32 -6.09
N PHE A 22 2.47 -14.38 -5.42
CA PHE A 22 3.78 -13.87 -5.79
C PHE A 22 4.68 -13.79 -4.55
N SER A 23 6.00 -13.80 -4.76
CA SER A 23 6.95 -13.51 -3.69
C SER A 23 6.95 -12.02 -3.33
N SER A 24 7.51 -11.68 -2.17
CA SER A 24 7.67 -10.28 -1.72
C SER A 24 8.55 -9.43 -2.65
N LYS A 25 9.38 -10.08 -3.49
CA LYS A 25 10.27 -9.43 -4.45
C LYS A 25 9.63 -9.18 -5.82
N GLU A 26 8.42 -9.67 -6.03
CA GLU A 26 7.73 -9.67 -7.33
C GLU A 26 6.58 -8.65 -7.39
N LEU A 27 6.72 -7.53 -6.68
CA LEU A 27 5.66 -6.51 -6.62
C LEU A 27 5.30 -5.97 -8.01
N THR A 28 6.29 -5.72 -8.87
CA THR A 28 6.05 -5.23 -10.23
C THR A 28 5.26 -6.24 -11.06
N GLN A 29 5.58 -7.53 -10.95
CA GLN A 29 4.88 -8.61 -11.65
C GLN A 29 3.45 -8.76 -11.14
N ALA A 30 3.25 -8.70 -9.83
CA ALA A 30 1.92 -8.76 -9.22
C ALA A 30 1.03 -7.57 -9.65
N LEU A 31 1.62 -6.37 -9.75
CA LEU A 31 0.91 -5.17 -10.22
C LEU A 31 0.51 -5.29 -11.69
N ALA A 32 1.42 -5.73 -12.56
CA ALA A 32 1.13 -5.98 -13.97
C ALA A 32 0.02 -7.02 -14.13
N TRP A 33 0.10 -8.13 -13.38
CA TRP A 33 -0.93 -9.17 -13.40
C TRP A 33 -2.31 -8.65 -12.99
N ALA A 34 -2.38 -7.84 -11.94
CA ALA A 34 -3.63 -7.23 -11.51
C ALA A 34 -4.18 -6.25 -12.56
N GLU A 35 -3.31 -5.49 -13.23
CA GLU A 35 -3.72 -4.62 -14.34
C GLU A 35 -4.33 -5.44 -15.49
N ASP A 36 -3.66 -6.52 -15.90
CA ASP A 36 -4.14 -7.40 -16.97
C ASP A 36 -5.51 -7.97 -16.64
N ARG A 37 -5.76 -8.38 -15.38
CA ARG A 37 -7.08 -8.87 -14.94
C ARG A 37 -8.15 -7.79 -15.03
N ARG A 38 -7.83 -6.54 -14.66
CA ARG A 38 -8.76 -5.41 -14.82
C ARG A 38 -9.06 -5.14 -16.29
N ARG A 39 -8.04 -5.18 -17.16
CA ARG A 39 -8.20 -4.98 -18.61
C ARG A 39 -9.01 -6.09 -19.28
N ALA A 40 -8.89 -7.32 -18.78
CA ALA A 40 -9.71 -8.45 -19.20
C ALA A 40 -11.16 -8.39 -18.71
N GLY A 41 -11.55 -7.35 -17.95
CA GLY A 41 -12.92 -7.15 -17.48
C GLY A 41 -13.27 -7.87 -16.19
N HIS A 42 -12.29 -8.47 -15.49
CA HIS A 42 -12.56 -9.09 -14.19
C HIS A 42 -12.96 -8.04 -13.15
N ARG A 43 -13.92 -8.41 -12.29
CA ARG A 43 -14.42 -7.57 -11.20
C ARG A 43 -13.68 -7.88 -9.90
N HIS A 44 -13.70 -6.92 -8.97
CA HIS A 44 -13.12 -7.04 -7.63
C HIS A 44 -11.62 -7.42 -7.60
N VAL A 45 -10.84 -6.93 -8.57
CA VAL A 45 -9.39 -7.18 -8.60
C VAL A 45 -8.67 -6.44 -7.46
N SER A 46 -8.22 -7.18 -6.45
CA SER A 46 -7.57 -6.67 -5.25
C SER A 46 -6.16 -7.26 -5.08
N ILE A 47 -5.26 -6.50 -4.46
CA ILE A 47 -3.90 -6.95 -4.13
C ILE A 47 -3.74 -6.85 -2.62
N SER A 48 -3.30 -7.93 -1.98
CA SER A 48 -2.88 -7.98 -0.59
C SER A 48 -1.38 -8.20 -0.52
N THR A 49 -0.69 -7.47 0.35
CA THR A 49 0.78 -7.50 0.44
C THR A 49 1.25 -7.57 1.90
N GLU A 50 2.21 -8.45 2.15
CA GLU A 50 3.04 -8.55 3.35
C GLU A 50 4.51 -8.49 2.87
N LEU A 51 4.98 -7.29 2.54
CA LEU A 51 6.33 -7.09 2.00
C LEU A 51 7.36 -7.08 3.12
N ASP A 52 8.42 -7.88 2.99
CA ASP A 52 9.51 -7.98 3.98
C ASP A 52 10.22 -6.63 4.22
N GLU A 53 10.25 -5.77 3.20
CA GLU A 53 10.86 -4.43 3.24
C GLU A 53 9.85 -3.33 3.62
N SER A 54 8.64 -3.68 4.05
CA SER A 54 7.65 -2.70 4.52
C SER A 54 8.15 -2.04 5.81
N VAL A 55 8.55 -0.77 5.69
CA VAL A 55 9.07 0.03 6.81
C VAL A 55 7.96 0.55 7.76
N GLY A 56 6.68 0.34 7.42
CA GLY A 56 5.54 0.73 8.24
C GLY A 56 5.04 -0.44 9.09
N ARG A 57 5.00 -0.27 10.41
CA ARG A 57 4.30 -1.21 11.30
C ARG A 57 2.78 -1.12 11.06
N PRO A 58 2.06 -2.25 10.99
CA PRO A 58 0.60 -2.25 10.92
C PRO A 58 -0.02 -1.50 12.11
N GLY A 59 -1.00 -0.63 11.85
CA GLY A 59 -1.70 0.13 12.90
C GLY A 59 -0.96 1.37 13.42
N VAL A 60 0.18 1.73 12.81
CA VAL A 60 0.93 2.93 13.21
C VAL A 60 0.32 4.20 12.58
N ALA A 61 -0.44 4.92 13.40
CA ALA A 61 -1.15 6.14 13.05
C ALA A 61 -0.32 7.38 13.41
N ALA A 62 0.27 8.01 12.37
CA ALA A 62 0.84 9.35 12.37
C ALA A 62 1.86 9.72 13.47
N VAL A 63 2.54 10.84 13.25
CA VAL A 63 3.35 11.49 14.29
C VAL A 63 2.39 12.31 15.15
N GLU A 64 2.23 11.92 16.42
CA GLU A 64 1.40 12.64 17.38
C GLU A 64 2.28 13.39 18.38
N GLY A 65 1.97 14.65 18.66
CA GLY A 65 2.75 15.45 19.61
C GLY A 65 4.23 15.61 19.25
N GLY A 66 4.60 15.45 17.97
CA GLY A 66 6.00 15.52 17.52
C GLY A 66 6.81 14.25 17.79
N ARG A 67 6.16 13.11 18.10
CA ARG A 67 6.83 11.84 18.31
C ARG A 67 6.39 10.79 17.31
N THR A 68 7.31 9.94 16.92
CA THR A 68 7.02 8.72 16.18
C THR A 68 6.34 7.69 17.10
N PRO A 69 5.69 6.67 16.54
CA PRO A 69 4.92 5.72 17.36
C PRO A 69 5.75 4.71 18.16
N ASP A 70 7.06 4.67 17.95
CA ASP A 70 8.07 4.04 18.82
C ASP A 70 8.55 4.96 19.95
N GLY A 71 8.04 6.19 20.02
CA GLY A 71 8.29 7.15 21.09
C GLY A 71 9.47 8.10 20.85
N GLU A 72 10.17 7.94 19.72
CA GLU A 72 11.28 8.81 19.33
C GLU A 72 10.79 10.19 18.89
N THR A 73 11.63 11.21 19.07
CA THR A 73 11.30 12.55 18.59
C THR A 73 11.35 12.58 17.05
N TYR A 74 10.25 13.00 16.43
CA TYR A 74 10.18 13.16 14.98
C TYR A 74 10.67 14.55 14.56
N GLU A 75 11.95 14.63 14.21
CA GLU A 75 12.61 15.89 13.84
C GLU A 75 12.31 16.37 12.41
N TRP A 76 11.74 15.51 11.56
CA TRP A 76 11.46 15.89 10.17
C TRP A 76 10.28 16.86 10.09
N SER A 77 10.50 18.04 9.48
CA SER A 77 9.42 18.97 9.15
C SER A 77 9.51 19.43 7.70
N LYS A 78 8.36 19.48 7.02
CA LYS A 78 8.24 20.07 5.68
C LYS A 78 8.66 21.56 5.68
N ALA A 79 8.51 22.24 6.82
CA ALA A 79 8.90 23.63 7.02
C ALA A 79 10.40 23.89 6.82
N GLY A 80 11.25 22.87 7.03
CA GLY A 80 12.70 23.00 6.83
C GLY A 80 13.14 23.11 5.36
N ARG A 81 12.39 22.53 4.40
CA ARG A 81 12.73 22.57 2.97
C ARG A 81 12.05 23.68 2.19
N ALA A 82 10.82 24.05 2.56
CA ALA A 82 10.06 25.09 1.86
C ALA A 82 10.35 26.51 2.36
N GLY A 83 11.24 26.66 3.36
CA GLY A 83 11.46 27.92 4.05
C GLY A 83 10.28 28.25 4.96
N LYS A 84 10.55 28.37 6.26
CA LYS A 84 9.57 28.92 7.21
C LYS A 84 9.19 30.32 6.73
N VAL A 85 7.95 30.54 6.28
CA VAL A 85 7.46 31.88 5.93
C VAL A 85 7.58 32.73 7.20
N ARG A 86 8.50 33.69 7.20
CA ARG A 86 8.61 34.67 8.29
C ARG A 86 7.29 35.45 8.31
N LYS A 87 6.48 35.28 9.37
CA LYS A 87 5.34 36.17 9.60
C LYS A 87 5.91 37.58 9.78
N GLY A 88 5.55 38.47 8.84
CA GLY A 88 5.92 39.88 8.85
C GLY A 88 5.43 40.58 10.11
N ARG A 89 6.23 41.57 10.52
CA ARG A 89 6.08 42.43 11.69
C ARG A 89 4.93 43.42 11.53
#